data_AF-A0A9D8QXY9-F1
#
_entry.id   AF-A0A9D8QXY9-F1
#
_cell.length_a   1.000
_cell.length_b   1.000
_cell.length_c   1.000
_cell.angle_alpha   90.00
_cell.angle_beta   90.00
_cell.angle_gamma   90.00
#
_symmetry.space_group_name_H-M   'P 1'
#
loop_
_entity.id
_entity.type
_entity.pdbx_description
1 polymer ?
#
loop_
_entity_poly.entity_id
_entity_poly.type
_entity_poly.pdbx_seq_one_letter_code
_entity_poly.pdbx_strand_id
1 'polypeptide(L)'
;MADILEEIVAHKRVEVERFKDQLSPHEIHRRVEKMLDSAVPSMSRALCESASGIIAEFKRRSPSKGWIKEEGRAEVIPPDYQENGAAALSILTDEKYFGGRDEFIRTAREAGVTIPILYKNFIIDEYQLFQARLCGASAALLIAADLPLKDCRALLKTAHE
;
A
#
# COMPACT_ATOMS: atom_id res chain seq x y z
N MET A 1 -24.43 11.38 -11.22
CA MET A 1 -23.85 10.04 -10.98
C MET A 1 -22.68 10.28 -10.06
N ALA A 2 -22.64 9.64 -8.89
CA ALA A 2 -21.48 9.76 -8.00
C ALA A 2 -20.25 9.25 -8.75
N ASP A 3 -19.14 9.97 -8.63
CA ASP A 3 -17.86 9.51 -9.17
C ASP A 3 -17.49 8.20 -8.44
N ILE A 4 -17.02 7.18 -9.17
CA ILE A 4 -16.57 5.92 -8.55
C ILE A 4 -15.50 6.18 -7.50
N LEU A 5 -14.71 7.24 -7.69
CA LEU A 5 -13.71 7.70 -6.74
C LEU A 5 -14.34 8.21 -5.44
N GLU A 6 -15.40 9.02 -5.52
CA GLU A 6 -16.16 9.48 -4.35
C GLU A 6 -16.76 8.30 -3.57
N GLU A 7 -17.29 7.29 -4.26
CA GLU A 7 -17.82 6.08 -3.61
C GLU A 7 -16.72 5.29 -2.88
N ILE A 8 -15.54 5.15 -3.50
CA ILE A 8 -14.39 4.49 -2.90
C ILE A 8 -13.93 5.25 -1.65
N VAL A 9 -13.77 6.56 -1.73
CA VAL A 9 -13.34 7.40 -0.61
C VAL A 9 -14.37 7.41 0.53
N ALA A 10 -15.67 7.48 0.21
CA ALA A 10 -16.73 7.42 1.21
C ALA A 10 -16.73 6.08 1.96
N HIS A 11 -16.56 4.97 1.25
CA HIS A 11 -16.40 3.66 1.88
C HIS A 11 -15.12 3.59 2.74
N LYS A 12 -14.02 4.14 2.23
CA LYS A 12 -12.73 4.15 2.93
C LYS A 12 -12.81 4.84 4.29
N ARG A 13 -13.57 5.93 4.41
CA ARG A 13 -13.80 6.61 5.70
C ARG A 13 -14.41 5.67 6.74
N VAL A 14 -15.44 4.92 6.36
CA VAL A 14 -16.09 3.94 7.25
C VAL A 14 -15.14 2.80 7.60
N GLU A 15 -14.36 2.34 6.63
CA GLU A 15 -13.38 1.26 6.82
C GLU A 15 -12.26 1.65 7.79
N VAL A 16 -11.70 2.86 7.64
CA VAL A 16 -10.64 3.37 8.52
C VAL A 16 -11.10 3.47 9.97
N GLU A 17 -12.32 3.97 10.22
CA GLU A 17 -12.85 4.03 11.59
C GLU A 17 -13.02 2.62 12.19
N ARG A 18 -13.48 1.65 11.40
CA ARG A 18 -13.54 0.25 11.86
C ARG A 18 -12.16 -0.33 12.18
N PHE A 19 -11.12 0.03 11.43
CA PHE A 19 -9.76 -0.40 11.75
C PHE A 19 -9.28 0.24 13.06
N LYS A 20 -9.56 1.54 13.26
CA LYS A 20 -9.24 2.25 14.52
C LYS A 20 -9.97 1.64 15.72
N ASP A 21 -11.17 1.10 15.55
CA ASP A 21 -11.90 0.37 16.60
C ASP A 21 -11.23 -0.97 16.97
N GLN A 22 -10.61 -1.65 15.99
CA GLN A 22 -9.95 -2.95 16.20
C GLN A 22 -8.52 -2.81 16.75
N LEU A 23 -7.80 -1.80 16.28
CA LEU A 23 -6.47 -1.46 16.73
C LEU A 23 -6.37 0.06 16.84
N SER A 24 -6.34 0.56 18.06
CA SER A 24 -6.43 2.00 18.31
C SER A 24 -5.25 2.78 17.69
N PRO A 25 -5.44 4.07 17.35
CA PRO A 25 -4.36 4.93 16.87
C PRO A 25 -3.13 4.95 17.78
N HIS A 26 -3.34 4.90 19.10
CA HIS A 26 -2.25 4.83 20.06
C HIS A 26 -1.46 3.51 19.94
N GLU A 27 -2.15 2.39 19.81
CA GLU A 27 -1.50 1.07 19.73
C GLU A 27 -0.77 0.87 18.41
N ILE A 28 -1.35 1.31 17.27
CA ILE A 28 -0.68 1.20 15.98
C ILE A 28 0.60 2.04 15.96
N HIS A 29 0.54 3.27 16.50
CA HIS A 29 1.71 4.13 16.64
C HIS A 29 2.81 3.47 17.47
N ARG A 30 2.47 2.93 18.65
CA ARG A 30 3.43 2.21 19.51
C ARG A 30 4.06 1.00 18.81
N ARG A 31 3.31 0.30 17.95
CA ARG A 31 3.85 -0.83 17.18
C ARG A 31 4.81 -0.36 16.10
N VAL A 32 4.46 0.70 15.36
CA VAL A 32 5.32 1.29 14.33
C VAL A 32 6.60 1.86 14.93
N GLU A 33 6.52 2.53 16.08
CA GLU A 33 7.67 3.12 16.77
C GLU A 33 8.76 2.06 17.06
N LYS A 34 8.36 0.85 17.46
CA LYS A 34 9.28 -0.29 17.66
C LYS A 34 9.92 -0.81 16.39
N MET A 35 9.41 -0.44 15.21
CA MET A 35 9.89 -0.85 13.90
C MET A 35 10.69 0.27 13.20
N LEU A 36 10.83 1.46 13.79
CA LEU A 36 11.53 2.58 13.12
C LEU A 36 12.99 2.23 12.80
N ASP A 37 13.65 1.47 13.68
CA ASP A 37 15.03 1.01 13.45
C ASP A 37 15.14 -0.09 12.39
N SER A 38 14.03 -0.73 12.01
CA SER A 38 14.01 -1.76 10.95
C SER A 38 13.98 -1.09 9.58
N ALA A 39 15.12 -1.06 8.88
CA ALA A 39 15.18 -0.45 7.56
C ALA A 39 14.22 -1.13 6.56
N VAL A 40 13.43 -0.34 5.84
CA VAL A 40 12.80 -0.76 4.58
C VAL A 40 13.59 -0.21 3.41
N PRO A 41 13.66 -0.93 2.27
CA PRO A 41 14.39 -0.44 1.11
C PRO A 41 13.72 0.83 0.57
N SER A 42 14.53 1.82 0.20
CA SER A 42 14.05 3.08 -0.36
C SER A 42 13.54 2.90 -1.78
N MET A 43 12.26 3.24 -2.02
CA MET A 43 11.65 3.19 -3.35
C MET A 43 12.26 4.22 -4.30
N SER A 44 12.51 5.46 -3.84
CA SER A 44 13.09 6.51 -4.69
C SER A 44 14.48 6.12 -5.18
N ARG A 45 15.31 5.56 -4.29
CA ARG A 45 16.65 5.07 -4.63
C ARG A 45 16.58 3.91 -5.64
N ALA A 46 15.75 2.90 -5.37
CA ALA A 46 15.62 1.73 -6.25
C ALA A 46 15.15 2.10 -7.66
N LEU A 47 14.26 3.09 -7.78
CA LEU A 47 13.80 3.59 -9.08
C LEU A 47 14.89 4.34 -9.83
N CYS A 48 15.67 5.20 -9.15
CA CYS A 48 16.78 5.94 -9.77
C CYS A 48 17.95 5.05 -10.19
N GLU A 49 18.23 3.98 -9.43
CA GLU A 49 19.33 3.05 -9.71
C GLU A 49 18.94 1.95 -10.71
N SER A 50 17.64 1.73 -10.93
CA SER A 50 17.16 0.74 -11.90
C SER A 50 17.34 1.20 -13.35
N ALA A 51 17.79 0.29 -14.21
CA ALA A 51 17.86 0.54 -15.65
C ALA A 51 16.48 0.69 -16.32
N SER A 52 15.42 0.11 -15.74
CA SER A 52 14.07 0.14 -16.30
C SER A 52 13.11 1.07 -15.55
N GLY A 53 13.31 1.25 -14.24
CA GLY A 53 12.39 1.99 -13.38
C GLY A 53 10.99 1.37 -13.25
N ILE A 54 10.82 0.09 -13.62
CA ILE A 54 9.50 -0.56 -13.64
C ILE A 54 9.01 -0.84 -12.21
N ILE A 55 7.79 -0.37 -11.92
CA ILE A 55 7.00 -0.80 -10.75
C ILE A 55 6.00 -1.86 -11.21
N ALA A 56 6.21 -3.11 -10.84
CA ALA A 56 5.32 -4.22 -11.21
C ALA A 56 4.14 -4.33 -10.24
N GLU A 57 2.91 -4.36 -10.75
CA GLU A 57 1.70 -4.34 -9.91
C GLU A 57 1.09 -5.73 -9.73
N PHE A 58 0.93 -6.15 -8.48
CA PHE A 58 0.12 -7.30 -8.10
C PHE A 58 -1.33 -6.84 -7.86
N LYS A 59 -2.20 -7.11 -8.86
CA LYS A 59 -3.60 -6.72 -8.87
C LYS A 59 -4.50 -7.88 -9.27
N ARG A 60 -5.38 -8.29 -8.35
CA ARG A 60 -6.31 -9.41 -8.57
C ARG A 60 -7.64 -8.98 -9.19
N ARG A 61 -8.14 -7.79 -8.86
CA ARG A 61 -9.42 -7.24 -9.33
C ARG A 61 -9.31 -5.74 -9.64
N SER A 62 -10.22 -5.21 -10.45
CA SER A 62 -10.50 -3.76 -10.51
C SER A 62 -12.00 -3.49 -10.74
N PRO A 63 -12.51 -2.30 -10.38
CA PRO A 63 -13.90 -1.93 -10.67
C PRO A 63 -14.26 -2.01 -12.16
N SER A 64 -13.32 -1.64 -13.03
CA SER A 64 -13.52 -1.58 -14.48
C SER A 64 -13.43 -2.92 -15.20
N LYS A 65 -12.73 -3.92 -14.65
CA LYS A 65 -12.46 -5.21 -15.33
C LYS A 65 -12.94 -6.42 -14.55
N GLY A 66 -13.45 -6.25 -13.32
CA GLY A 66 -13.74 -7.38 -12.45
C GLY A 66 -12.46 -8.11 -12.06
N TRP A 67 -12.52 -9.44 -11.95
CA TRP A 67 -11.35 -10.27 -11.65
C TRP A 67 -10.39 -10.33 -12.84
N ILE A 68 -9.14 -9.94 -12.60
CA ILE A 68 -8.03 -10.01 -13.55
C ILE A 68 -7.25 -11.30 -13.33
N LYS A 69 -7.03 -11.67 -12.06
CA LYS A 69 -6.35 -12.90 -11.64
C LYS A 69 -6.85 -13.30 -10.25
N GLU A 70 -8.03 -13.90 -10.19
CA GLU A 70 -8.68 -14.28 -8.92
C GLU A 70 -7.80 -15.22 -8.10
N GLU A 71 -7.18 -16.22 -8.73
CA GLU A 71 -6.25 -17.17 -8.09
C GLU A 71 -4.82 -16.60 -7.91
N GLY A 72 -4.63 -15.29 -8.07
CA GLY A 72 -3.32 -14.66 -7.90
C GLY A 72 -2.80 -14.84 -6.48
N ARG A 73 -1.60 -15.41 -6.35
CA ARG A 73 -0.94 -15.74 -5.08
C ARG A 73 0.19 -14.75 -4.78
N ALA A 74 0.15 -14.15 -3.58
CA ALA A 74 1.10 -13.12 -3.15
C ALA A 74 2.49 -13.69 -2.80
N GLU A 75 2.57 -14.99 -2.55
CA GLU A 75 3.81 -15.75 -2.33
C GLU A 75 4.46 -16.25 -3.62
N VAL A 76 3.85 -16.00 -4.79
CA VAL A 76 4.37 -16.44 -6.10
C VAL A 76 4.61 -15.24 -7.02
N ILE A 77 3.57 -14.47 -7.31
CA ILE A 77 3.64 -13.44 -8.36
C ILE A 77 4.57 -12.27 -7.98
N PRO A 78 4.52 -11.69 -6.76
CA PRO A 78 5.45 -10.66 -6.33
C PRO A 78 6.94 -11.09 -6.34
N PRO A 79 7.32 -12.28 -5.83
CA PRO A 79 8.66 -12.83 -6.03
C PRO A 79 9.05 -12.96 -7.51
N ASP A 80 8.20 -13.52 -8.36
CA ASP A 80 8.49 -13.67 -9.80
C ASP A 80 8.78 -12.31 -10.46
N TYR A 81 8.04 -11.25 -10.10
CA TYR A 81 8.31 -9.90 -10.60
C TYR A 81 9.70 -9.39 -10.19
N GLN A 82 10.12 -9.64 -8.95
CA GLN A 82 11.45 -9.29 -8.47
C GLN A 82 12.53 -10.06 -9.23
N GLU A 83 12.38 -11.38 -9.39
CA GLU A 83 13.32 -12.23 -10.12
C GLU A 83 13.48 -11.81 -11.59
N ASN A 84 12.43 -11.23 -12.18
CA ASN A 84 12.43 -10.72 -13.54
C ASN A 84 12.80 -9.21 -13.64
N GLY A 85 13.37 -8.64 -12.58
CA GLY A 85 14.02 -7.33 -12.64
C GLY A 85 13.11 -6.12 -12.41
N ALA A 86 11.96 -6.29 -11.74
CA ALA A 86 11.19 -5.14 -11.26
C ALA A 86 12.03 -4.29 -10.29
N ALA A 87 11.98 -2.97 -10.43
CA ALA A 87 12.67 -2.04 -9.54
C ALA A 87 11.96 -1.92 -8.19
N ALA A 88 10.63 -2.00 -8.23
CA ALA A 88 9.76 -2.00 -7.06
C ALA A 88 8.46 -2.74 -7.41
N LEU A 89 7.70 -3.07 -6.38
CA LEU A 89 6.37 -3.64 -6.51
C LEU A 89 5.29 -2.65 -6.11
N SER A 90 4.11 -2.81 -6.67
CA SER A 90 2.88 -2.17 -6.19
C SER A 90 1.89 -3.26 -5.82
N ILE A 91 1.42 -3.28 -4.58
CA ILE A 91 0.48 -4.30 -4.10
C ILE A 91 -0.80 -3.62 -3.67
N LEU A 92 -1.92 -4.02 -4.29
CA LEU A 92 -3.25 -3.52 -3.95
C LEU A 92 -3.66 -4.04 -2.58
N THR A 93 -4.04 -3.13 -1.68
CA THR A 93 -4.49 -3.48 -0.32
C THR A 93 -5.94 -3.11 -0.04
N ASP A 94 -6.64 -2.49 -1.00
CA ASP A 94 -8.09 -2.29 -0.93
C ASP A 94 -8.86 -3.60 -1.22
N GLU A 95 -9.65 -4.06 -0.26
CA GLU A 95 -10.37 -5.33 -0.37
C GLU A 95 -11.61 -5.23 -1.25
N LYS A 96 -12.49 -4.25 -0.98
CA LYS A 96 -13.81 -4.16 -1.61
C LYS A 96 -13.74 -4.00 -3.13
N TYR A 97 -12.87 -3.12 -3.63
CA TYR A 97 -12.83 -2.73 -5.03
C TYR A 97 -11.72 -3.45 -5.81
N PHE A 98 -10.62 -3.81 -5.15
CA PHE A 98 -9.45 -4.39 -5.81
C PHE A 98 -9.12 -5.82 -5.37
N GLY A 99 -9.87 -6.41 -4.42
CA GLY A 99 -9.63 -7.77 -3.92
C GLY A 99 -8.25 -7.92 -3.27
N GLY A 100 -7.70 -6.80 -2.79
CA GLY A 100 -6.44 -6.70 -2.08
C GLY A 100 -6.59 -6.94 -0.58
N ARG A 101 -5.48 -6.92 0.14
CA ARG A 101 -5.41 -6.93 1.61
C ARG A 101 -3.98 -6.71 2.09
N ASP A 102 -3.79 -6.19 3.29
CA ASP A 102 -2.47 -5.93 3.89
C ASP A 102 -1.64 -7.21 4.05
N GLU A 103 -2.28 -8.37 4.26
CA GLU A 103 -1.62 -9.68 4.33
C GLU A 103 -0.80 -9.98 3.07
N PHE A 104 -1.19 -9.50 1.88
CA PHE A 104 -0.44 -9.79 0.67
C PHE A 104 0.95 -9.14 0.66
N ILE A 105 1.13 -8.00 1.33
CA ILE A 105 2.45 -7.41 1.50
C ILE A 105 3.29 -8.28 2.46
N ARG A 106 2.71 -8.71 3.58
CA ARG A 106 3.38 -9.61 4.53
C ARG A 106 3.79 -10.93 3.89
N THR A 107 2.87 -11.57 3.18
CA THR A 107 3.12 -12.82 2.44
C THR A 107 4.21 -12.65 1.38
N ALA A 108 4.22 -11.54 0.64
CA ALA A 108 5.29 -11.26 -0.32
C ALA A 108 6.66 -11.10 0.37
N ARG A 109 6.71 -10.41 1.53
CA ARG A 109 7.94 -10.30 2.34
C ARG A 109 8.41 -11.66 2.87
N GLU A 110 7.51 -12.46 3.41
CA GLU A 110 7.78 -13.82 3.90
C GLU A 110 8.27 -14.75 2.77
N ALA A 111 7.79 -14.54 1.54
CA ALA A 111 8.22 -15.26 0.34
C ALA A 111 9.55 -14.76 -0.26
N GLY A 112 10.22 -13.79 0.37
CA GLY A 112 11.57 -13.34 -0.03
C GLY A 112 11.61 -12.09 -0.91
N VAL A 113 10.52 -11.31 -1.01
CA VAL A 113 10.58 -10.00 -1.66
C VAL A 113 11.41 -9.02 -0.82
N THR A 114 12.55 -8.60 -1.37
CA THR A 114 13.50 -7.67 -0.77
C THR A 114 13.47 -6.29 -1.41
N ILE A 115 12.92 -6.12 -2.62
CA ILE A 115 12.76 -4.81 -3.26
C ILE A 115 11.65 -3.97 -2.60
N PRO A 116 11.60 -2.64 -2.84
CA PRO A 116 10.56 -1.77 -2.28
C PRO A 116 9.14 -2.15 -2.71
N ILE A 117 8.19 -2.05 -1.78
CA ILE A 117 6.76 -2.31 -2.05
C ILE A 117 5.96 -1.03 -1.80
N LEU A 118 5.20 -0.59 -2.80
CA LEU A 118 4.22 0.49 -2.71
C LEU A 118 2.91 -0.05 -2.16
N TYR A 119 2.46 0.53 -1.05
CA TYR A 119 1.12 0.36 -0.49
C TYR A 119 0.09 1.04 -1.39
N LYS A 120 -0.52 0.27 -2.29
CA LYS A 120 -1.47 0.78 -3.30
C LYS A 120 -2.88 0.74 -2.72
N ASN A 121 -3.28 1.86 -2.11
CA ASN A 121 -4.57 2.05 -1.48
C ASN A 121 -5.02 3.52 -1.65
N PHE A 122 -6.25 3.82 -1.23
CA PHE A 122 -6.80 5.16 -1.13
C PHE A 122 -6.52 5.68 0.27
N ILE A 123 -5.44 6.45 0.42
CA ILE A 123 -4.99 6.94 1.73
C ILE A 123 -5.63 8.30 2.00
N ILE A 124 -6.42 8.36 3.06
CA ILE A 124 -7.16 9.55 3.50
C ILE A 124 -6.93 9.89 4.97
N ASP A 125 -6.18 9.04 5.69
CA ASP A 125 -5.92 9.16 7.11
C ASP A 125 -4.51 8.64 7.44
N GLU A 126 -3.83 9.27 8.39
CA GLU A 126 -2.46 8.89 8.80
C GLU A 126 -2.39 7.48 9.38
N TYR A 127 -3.50 6.99 9.96
CA TYR A 127 -3.62 5.63 10.43
C TYR A 127 -3.22 4.60 9.36
N GLN A 128 -3.59 4.87 8.11
CA GLN A 128 -3.27 3.99 6.99
C GLN A 128 -1.78 4.00 6.63
N LEU A 129 -1.05 5.10 6.91
CA LEU A 129 0.41 5.13 6.76
C LEU A 129 1.08 4.22 7.80
N PHE A 130 0.56 4.20 9.02
CA PHE A 130 1.01 3.26 10.04
C PHE A 130 0.67 1.81 9.67
N GLN A 131 -0.50 1.54 9.09
CA GLN A 131 -0.82 0.20 8.53
C GLN A 131 0.16 -0.21 7.42
N ALA A 132 0.46 0.69 6.48
CA ALA A 132 1.43 0.47 5.42
C ALA A 132 2.81 0.10 6.00
N ARG A 133 3.25 0.83 7.02
CA ARG A 133 4.52 0.55 7.71
C ARG A 133 4.50 -0.81 8.42
N LEU A 134 3.44 -1.12 9.17
CA LEU A 134 3.31 -2.39 9.90
C LEU A 134 3.31 -3.61 9.00
N CYS A 135 2.70 -3.52 7.81
CA CYS A 135 2.69 -4.65 6.88
C CYS A 135 3.98 -4.78 6.05
N GLY A 136 4.93 -3.84 6.19
CA GLY A 136 6.24 -3.91 5.54
C GLY A 136 6.35 -3.18 4.20
N ALA A 137 5.44 -2.24 3.92
CA ALA A 137 5.55 -1.37 2.76
C ALA A 137 6.72 -0.38 2.91
N SER A 138 7.28 -0.01 1.76
CA SER A 138 8.38 0.96 1.65
C SER A 138 7.91 2.36 1.25
N ALA A 139 6.74 2.46 0.62
CA ALA A 139 6.14 3.69 0.14
C ALA A 139 4.62 3.57 0.17
N ALA A 140 3.93 4.70 0.08
CA ALA A 140 2.47 4.77 0.12
C ALA A 140 1.96 5.70 -1.00
N LEU A 141 0.81 5.37 -1.60
CA LEU A 141 0.20 6.21 -2.64
C LEU A 141 -0.65 7.32 -2.01
N LEU A 142 -0.38 8.57 -2.36
CA LEU A 142 -1.27 9.71 -2.12
C LEU A 142 -1.88 10.17 -3.44
N ILE A 143 -3.20 10.33 -3.49
CA ILE A 143 -3.94 10.71 -4.69
C ILE A 143 -4.44 12.14 -4.52
N ALA A 144 -3.93 13.07 -5.33
CA ALA A 144 -4.27 14.49 -5.22
C ALA A 144 -5.75 14.80 -5.52
N ALA A 145 -6.44 13.94 -6.27
CA ALA A 145 -7.87 14.08 -6.54
C ALA A 145 -8.75 13.77 -5.31
N ASP A 146 -8.23 12.99 -4.35
CA ASP A 146 -8.99 12.47 -3.21
C ASP A 146 -8.76 13.31 -1.94
N LEU A 147 -7.73 14.15 -1.98
CA LEU A 147 -7.17 14.82 -0.81
C LEU A 147 -7.17 16.34 -1.01
N PRO A 148 -7.74 17.11 -0.07
CA PRO A 148 -7.44 18.53 0.05
C PRO A 148 -5.92 18.74 0.16
N LEU A 149 -5.40 19.80 -0.45
CA LEU A 149 -3.96 20.10 -0.47
C LEU A 149 -3.33 20.09 0.93
N LYS A 150 -4.07 20.58 1.94
CA LYS A 150 -3.64 20.58 3.34
C LYS A 150 -3.40 19.17 3.86
N ASP A 151 -4.33 18.26 3.60
CA ASP A 151 -4.29 16.89 4.11
C ASP A 151 -3.22 16.09 3.37
N CYS A 152 -3.10 16.28 2.05
CA CYS A 152 -2.02 15.70 1.25
C CYS A 152 -0.62 16.09 1.78
N ARG A 153 -0.43 17.37 2.14
CA ARG A 153 0.84 17.84 2.74
C ARG A 153 1.09 17.23 4.12
N ALA A 154 0.05 17.08 4.94
CA ALA A 154 0.18 16.47 6.27
C ALA A 154 0.58 14.99 6.14
N LEU A 155 -0.13 14.22 5.31
CA LEU A 155 0.17 12.82 5.04
C LEU A 155 1.58 12.62 4.45
N LEU A 156 2.00 13.50 3.54
CA LEU A 156 3.36 13.47 2.98
C LEU A 156 4.43 13.71 4.05
N LYS A 157 4.19 14.58 5.02
CA LYS A 157 5.11 14.82 6.13
C LYS A 157 5.20 13.57 7.00
N THR A 158 4.05 13.04 7.45
CA THR A 158 3.99 11.83 8.28
C THR A 158 4.63 10.62 7.61
N ALA A 159 4.48 10.45 6.29
CA ALA A 159 5.07 9.33 5.57
C ALA A 159 6.62 9.36 5.50
N HIS A 160 7.24 10.51 5.74
CA HIS A 160 8.70 10.68 5.75
C HIS A 160 9.30 10.70 7.17
N GLU A 161 8.47 10.65 8.21
CA GLU A 161 8.88 10.50 9.62
C GLU A 161 9.10 9.01 9.94
#